data_AF-A0A5B0XAP7-F1
#
_entry.id   AF-A0A5B0XAP7-F1
#
_cell.length_a   1.000
_cell.length_b   1.000
_cell.length_c   1.000
_cell.angle_alpha   90.00
_cell.angle_beta   90.00
_cell.angle_gamma   90.00
#
_symmetry.space_group_name_H-M   'P 1'
#
loop_
_entity.id
_entity.type
_entity.pdbx_description
1 polymer ?
#
loop_
_entity_poly.entity_id
_entity_poly.type
_entity_poly.pdbx_seq_one_letter_code
_entity_poly.pdbx_strand_id
1 'polypeptide(L)'
;MNAGNTSISGVKQDIGRITAHCRRWPIWVVGVGLSVSALFATPVLAYRAEVIDWVPQRAIIALGQPVLDGENNNGKPVRYPPKGTKNLIGVFPPKSNVEFPETKYPTVLKDLMLWVKAQNHLFVVPHVVTGKYTCEMAAYRKDGAKGIAKSTLFTDAVVVNKDIHWFKGDSNVMESKLVDLYYSVSCKGTGFSWQRKPEEKVKFESDWKNGVPSIEMQDCKDPKYSIYNVVFWSPPDGLNPNFKDPAIVLQSHAENNDNQQQVTP
;
A
#
# COMPACT_ATOMS: atom_id res chain seq x y z
N MET A 1 -50.05 28.22 -22.58
CA MET A 1 -50.31 27.02 -21.75
C MET A 1 -49.38 25.91 -22.21
N ASN A 2 -48.75 25.26 -21.23
CA ASN A 2 -47.94 24.05 -21.23
C ASN A 2 -46.57 24.05 -21.94
N ALA A 3 -45.56 24.38 -21.12
CA ALA A 3 -44.20 23.90 -21.20
C ALA A 3 -44.12 22.40 -20.86
N GLY A 4 -43.14 21.70 -21.45
CA GLY A 4 -42.89 20.28 -21.17
C GLY A 4 -41.63 19.74 -21.86
N ASN A 5 -40.51 20.45 -21.76
CA ASN A 5 -39.19 19.85 -22.00
C ASN A 5 -38.75 19.16 -20.71
N THR A 6 -38.95 17.85 -20.61
CA THR A 6 -38.44 17.05 -19.49
C THR A 6 -37.05 16.53 -19.82
N SER A 7 -36.05 17.40 -19.66
CA SER A 7 -34.70 16.95 -19.32
C SER A 7 -34.74 16.43 -17.89
N ILE A 8 -34.54 15.13 -17.70
CA ILE A 8 -34.35 14.56 -16.36
C ILE A 8 -32.92 14.87 -15.93
N SER A 9 -32.85 15.86 -15.06
CA SER A 9 -31.86 16.21 -14.04
C SER A 9 -30.75 15.20 -13.76
N GLY A 10 -29.57 15.76 -13.51
CA GLY A 10 -28.49 15.09 -12.81
C GLY A 10 -28.80 14.79 -11.34
N VAL A 11 -27.70 14.57 -10.61
CA VAL A 11 -27.62 14.11 -9.22
C VAL A 11 -27.64 12.57 -9.11
N LYS A 12 -26.44 11.99 -9.11
CA LYS A 12 -26.17 10.84 -8.23
C LYS A 12 -25.16 11.29 -7.19
N GLN A 13 -25.68 11.62 -6.01
CA GLN A 13 -24.92 11.81 -4.78
C GLN A 13 -24.40 10.45 -4.35
N ASP A 14 -23.12 10.16 -4.58
CA ASP A 14 -22.41 9.14 -3.80
C ASP A 14 -21.85 9.82 -2.54
N ILE A 15 -22.76 10.12 -1.61
CA ILE A 15 -22.44 10.41 -0.22
C ILE A 15 -22.32 9.07 0.49
N GLY A 16 -21.07 8.59 0.63
CA GLY A 16 -20.70 7.51 1.53
C GLY A 16 -19.72 8.00 2.60
N ARG A 17 -20.03 9.13 3.26
CA ARG A 17 -19.24 9.68 4.37
C ARG A 17 -20.00 9.54 5.69
N ILE A 18 -19.27 9.03 6.68
CA ILE A 18 -19.46 9.06 8.15
C ILE A 18 -20.06 7.78 8.76
N THR A 19 -19.23 7.11 9.56
CA THR A 19 -19.66 6.60 10.86
C THR A 19 -18.61 7.00 11.89
N ALA A 20 -18.95 8.01 12.68
CA ALA A 20 -18.21 8.36 13.89
C ALA A 20 -18.76 7.51 15.04
N HIS A 21 -17.87 6.84 15.78
CA HIS A 21 -18.18 6.38 17.12
C HIS A 21 -17.23 7.05 18.10
N CYS A 22 -17.71 8.11 18.75
CA CYS A 22 -17.05 8.67 19.91
C CYS A 22 -17.18 7.70 21.09
N ARG A 23 -16.07 7.33 21.72
CA ARG A 23 -16.07 6.91 23.12
C ARG A 23 -15.14 7.83 23.90
N ARG A 24 -15.73 8.87 24.47
CA ARG A 24 -15.11 9.76 25.44
C ARG A 24 -15.11 9.02 26.78
N TRP A 25 -13.95 8.83 27.42
CA TRP A 25 -13.89 8.55 28.86
C TRP A 25 -12.85 9.46 29.53
N PRO A 26 -13.08 9.82 30.81
CA PRO A 26 -12.37 10.88 31.51
C PRO A 26 -11.10 10.35 32.18
N ILE A 27 -10.16 11.27 32.38
CA ILE A 27 -8.96 11.10 33.22
C ILE A 27 -9.41 10.85 34.66
N TRP A 28 -9.02 9.72 35.29
CA TRP A 28 -8.61 9.65 36.71
C TRP A 28 -7.69 8.43 36.93
N VAL A 29 -6.79 8.60 37.89
CA VAL A 29 -5.62 7.79 38.26
C VAL A 29 -6.03 6.52 39.04
N VAL A 30 -5.11 5.52 39.03
CA VAL A 30 -4.78 4.53 40.09
C VAL A 30 -4.92 3.06 39.64
N GLY A 31 -3.80 2.32 39.71
CA GLY A 31 -3.77 0.95 40.23
C GLY A 31 -3.75 -0.21 39.23
N VAL A 32 -2.53 -0.66 38.89
CA VAL A 32 -2.07 -2.05 38.67
C VAL A 32 -3.07 -3.10 38.16
N GLY A 33 -2.80 -3.67 36.99
CA GLY A 33 -3.37 -4.95 36.57
C GLY A 33 -2.91 -5.41 35.18
N LEU A 34 -2.11 -6.47 35.15
CA LEU A 34 -1.51 -7.11 33.96
C LEU A 34 -2.52 -7.51 32.88
N SER A 35 -2.30 -7.11 31.62
CA SER A 35 -2.31 -8.00 30.45
C SER A 35 -1.94 -7.22 29.18
N VAL A 36 -0.95 -7.74 28.46
CA VAL A 36 -0.40 -7.16 27.23
C VAL A 36 -1.46 -7.19 26.14
N SER A 37 -2.12 -6.05 25.92
CA SER A 37 -3.01 -5.81 24.80
C SER A 37 -2.48 -4.63 23.99
N ALA A 38 -1.39 -4.83 23.26
CA ALA A 38 -0.87 -3.82 22.34
C ALA A 38 -1.57 -3.93 20.97
N LEU A 39 -2.89 -3.78 20.96
CA LEU A 39 -3.60 -3.40 19.73
C LEU A 39 -3.37 -1.91 19.54
N PHE A 40 -2.33 -1.56 18.79
CA PHE A 40 -2.12 -0.21 18.30
C PHE A 40 -3.17 0.13 17.24
N ALA A 41 -4.42 0.31 17.66
CA ALA A 41 -5.43 1.01 16.88
C ALA A 41 -5.11 2.51 17.00
N THR A 42 -4.23 2.99 16.12
CA THR A 42 -4.08 4.43 15.94
C THR A 42 -5.43 4.99 15.49
N PRO A 43 -5.94 6.06 16.12
CA PRO A 43 -7.12 6.73 15.63
C PRO A 43 -6.69 7.48 14.36
N VAL A 44 -6.86 6.85 13.20
CA VAL A 44 -6.82 7.58 11.92
C VAL A 44 -8.06 8.46 11.92
N LEU A 45 -7.94 9.67 12.46
CA LEU A 45 -8.84 10.76 12.12
C LEU A 45 -8.73 10.94 10.62
N ALA A 46 -9.68 10.34 9.89
CA ALA A 46 -9.81 10.42 8.46
C ALA A 46 -10.07 11.88 8.05
N TYR A 47 -9.00 12.63 7.82
CA TYR A 47 -9.02 13.91 7.13
C TYR A 47 -8.09 13.80 5.92
N ARG A 48 -8.72 13.75 4.72
CA ARG A 48 -8.15 13.94 3.37
C ARG A 48 -6.79 13.29 3.07
N ALA A 49 -6.55 12.06 3.50
CA ALA A 49 -5.47 11.29 2.90
C ALA A 49 -5.79 11.07 1.41
N GLU A 50 -4.82 11.31 0.53
CA GLU A 50 -4.98 10.98 -0.88
C GLU A 50 -4.96 9.46 -1.03
N VAL A 51 -6.02 8.92 -1.62
CA VAL A 51 -6.16 7.48 -1.89
C VAL A 51 -5.89 7.25 -3.37
N ILE A 52 -4.92 6.40 -3.68
CA ILE A 52 -4.52 6.11 -5.05
C ILE A 52 -4.67 4.61 -5.29
N ASP A 53 -5.46 4.20 -6.27
CA ASP A 53 -5.52 2.78 -6.59
C ASP A 53 -4.22 2.29 -7.24
N TRP A 54 -3.68 1.17 -6.76
CA TRP A 54 -2.60 0.48 -7.47
C TRP A 54 -3.16 -0.29 -8.69
N VAL A 55 -2.29 -0.64 -9.64
CA VAL A 55 -2.68 -1.26 -10.92
C VAL A 55 -2.60 -2.79 -10.83
N PRO A 56 -3.74 -3.53 -10.86
CA PRO A 56 -3.73 -4.97 -10.60
C PRO A 56 -2.98 -5.79 -11.62
N GLN A 57 -3.15 -5.46 -12.91
CA GLN A 57 -2.47 -6.15 -13.99
C GLN A 57 -0.94 -6.10 -13.82
N ARG A 58 -0.40 -4.98 -13.34
CA ARG A 58 1.03 -4.81 -13.09
C ARG A 58 1.49 -5.62 -11.89
N ALA A 59 0.67 -5.71 -10.84
CA ALA A 59 0.95 -6.56 -9.68
C ALA A 59 1.00 -8.05 -10.08
N ILE A 60 0.05 -8.50 -10.91
CA ILE A 60 0.02 -9.87 -11.47
C ILE A 60 1.27 -10.16 -12.32
N ILE A 61 1.63 -9.23 -13.21
CA ILE A 61 2.84 -9.37 -14.03
C ILE A 61 4.09 -9.50 -13.15
N ALA A 62 4.15 -8.77 -12.02
CA ALA A 62 5.27 -8.83 -11.10
C ALA A 62 5.36 -10.15 -10.32
N LEU A 63 4.24 -10.83 -10.05
CA LEU A 63 4.26 -12.20 -9.51
C LEU A 63 4.95 -13.18 -10.49
N GLY A 64 4.75 -12.97 -11.79
CA GLY A 64 5.22 -13.86 -12.83
C GLY A 64 4.42 -15.17 -12.90
N GLN A 65 4.97 -16.16 -13.58
CA GLN A 65 4.38 -17.48 -13.77
C GLN A 65 5.26 -18.52 -13.06
N PRO A 66 4.95 -18.90 -11.82
CA PRO A 66 5.71 -19.95 -11.15
C PRO A 66 5.43 -21.29 -11.81
N VAL A 67 6.34 -22.23 -11.64
CA VAL A 67 6.21 -23.60 -12.15
C VAL A 67 6.08 -24.53 -10.95
N LEU A 68 5.08 -25.41 -10.99
CA LEU A 68 4.84 -26.44 -9.99
C LEU A 68 5.32 -27.78 -10.55
N ASP A 69 6.12 -28.49 -9.76
CA ASP A 69 6.52 -29.87 -10.04
C ASP A 69 5.51 -30.82 -9.40
N GLY A 70 4.50 -31.25 -10.18
CA GLY A 70 3.32 -31.98 -9.68
C GLY A 70 2.35 -31.12 -8.88
N GLU A 71 1.26 -31.73 -8.39
CA GLU A 71 0.17 -31.01 -7.69
C GLU A 71 0.61 -30.37 -6.37
N ASN A 72 1.55 -31.01 -5.66
CA ASN A 72 2.03 -30.55 -4.33
C ASN A 72 3.42 -29.91 -4.35
N ASN A 73 3.98 -29.61 -5.54
CA ASN A 73 5.32 -29.01 -5.69
C ASN A 73 6.40 -29.71 -4.84
N ASN A 74 6.34 -31.04 -4.75
CA ASN A 74 7.21 -31.87 -3.90
C ASN A 74 7.35 -31.39 -2.44
N GLY A 75 6.27 -30.86 -1.86
CA GLY A 75 6.24 -30.37 -0.47
C GLY A 75 6.96 -29.04 -0.24
N LYS A 76 7.40 -28.34 -1.31
CA LYS A 76 8.10 -27.06 -1.21
C LYS A 76 7.15 -25.88 -1.43
N PRO A 77 7.37 -24.72 -0.79
CA PRO A 77 6.63 -23.51 -1.09
C PRO A 77 6.75 -23.11 -2.57
N VAL A 78 5.66 -22.58 -3.12
CA VAL A 78 5.60 -22.03 -4.47
C VAL A 78 6.14 -20.61 -4.43
N ARG A 79 7.15 -20.31 -5.26
CA ARG A 79 7.85 -19.01 -5.24
C ARG A 79 7.52 -18.14 -6.44
N TYR A 80 7.34 -16.84 -6.19
CA TYR A 80 7.04 -15.80 -7.17
C TYR A 80 8.12 -14.71 -7.10
N PRO A 81 8.82 -14.38 -8.20
CA PRO A 81 8.98 -15.24 -9.37
C PRO A 81 9.62 -16.60 -9.00
N PRO A 82 9.59 -17.62 -9.88
CA PRO A 82 10.20 -18.92 -9.58
C PRO A 82 11.71 -18.84 -9.29
N LYS A 83 12.42 -17.83 -9.81
CA LYS A 83 13.82 -17.55 -9.50
C LYS A 83 14.06 -16.06 -9.30
N GLY A 84 14.89 -15.70 -8.31
CA GLY A 84 15.29 -14.33 -8.03
C GLY A 84 14.16 -13.47 -7.44
N THR A 85 14.09 -12.22 -7.90
CA THR A 85 13.12 -11.21 -7.44
C THR A 85 12.58 -10.42 -8.63
N LYS A 86 11.48 -9.70 -8.42
CA LYS A 86 10.85 -8.80 -9.41
C LYS A 86 10.65 -7.40 -8.83
N ASN A 87 10.58 -6.42 -9.71
CA ASN A 87 10.25 -5.04 -9.35
C ASN A 87 8.77 -4.78 -9.64
N LEU A 88 8.12 -3.97 -8.80
CA LEU A 88 6.72 -3.56 -8.92
C LEU A 88 6.57 -2.38 -9.90
N ILE A 89 7.02 -2.58 -11.14
CA ILE A 89 7.06 -1.52 -12.16
C ILE A 89 5.63 -1.13 -12.58
N GLY A 90 5.29 0.14 -12.40
CA GLY A 90 3.98 0.69 -12.79
C GLY A 90 2.81 0.19 -11.93
N VAL A 91 3.08 -0.52 -10.83
CA VAL A 91 2.04 -0.94 -9.88
C VAL A 91 1.49 0.26 -9.12
N PHE A 92 2.36 1.18 -8.71
CA PHE A 92 1.99 2.38 -7.97
C PHE A 92 2.02 3.59 -8.90
N PRO A 93 0.86 4.06 -9.40
CA PRO A 93 0.84 5.25 -10.25
C PRO A 93 1.25 6.48 -9.43
N PRO A 94 2.03 7.40 -10.02
CA PRO A 94 2.42 8.64 -9.36
C PRO A 94 1.24 9.61 -9.28
N LYS A 95 1.32 10.56 -8.35
CA LYS A 95 0.36 11.67 -8.23
C LYS A 95 1.10 13.00 -8.14
N SER A 96 0.52 14.04 -8.74
CA SER A 96 1.05 15.40 -8.75
C SER A 96 -0.02 16.40 -8.33
N ASN A 97 0.42 17.60 -7.93
CA ASN A 97 -0.43 18.70 -7.48
C ASN A 97 -1.38 18.31 -6.34
N VAL A 98 -0.90 17.51 -5.39
CA VAL A 98 -1.68 17.07 -4.22
C VAL A 98 -1.51 18.06 -3.08
N GLU A 99 -2.59 18.30 -2.35
CA GLU A 99 -2.57 19.13 -1.15
C GLU A 99 -2.10 18.34 0.06
N PHE A 100 -1.26 18.94 0.89
CA PHE A 100 -0.96 18.38 2.20
C PHE A 100 -2.24 18.33 3.06
N PRO A 101 -2.39 17.29 3.92
CA PRO A 101 -3.49 17.25 4.88
C PRO A 101 -3.53 18.50 5.75
N GLU A 102 -4.73 19.00 6.05
CA GLU A 102 -4.93 20.16 6.93
C GLU A 102 -4.44 19.84 8.35
N THR A 103 -3.46 20.61 8.85
CA THR A 103 -2.94 20.49 10.23
C THR A 103 -3.46 21.63 11.11
N LYS A 104 -3.59 21.37 12.42
CA LYS A 104 -4.20 22.33 13.38
C LYS A 104 -3.30 23.52 13.77
N TYR A 105 -2.00 23.41 13.53
CA TYR A 105 -1.01 24.45 13.83
C TYR A 105 -0.20 24.73 12.57
N PRO A 106 0.33 25.95 12.38
CA PRO A 106 1.07 26.24 11.17
C PRO A 106 2.31 25.34 11.10
N THR A 107 2.20 24.29 10.29
CA THR A 107 3.32 23.43 9.94
C THR A 107 4.00 24.06 8.73
N VAL A 108 5.29 24.35 8.85
CA VAL A 108 6.16 24.65 7.71
C VAL A 108 6.84 23.36 7.28
N LEU A 109 7.20 23.25 5.99
CA LEU A 109 7.67 21.98 5.42
C LEU A 109 8.90 21.41 6.14
N LYS A 110 9.81 22.26 6.62
CA LYS A 110 11.02 21.83 7.36
C LYS A 110 10.75 21.13 8.69
N ASP A 111 9.60 21.40 9.31
CA ASP A 111 9.22 20.81 10.60
C ASP A 111 8.48 19.48 10.42
N LEU A 112 8.37 18.99 9.19
CA LEU A 112 7.67 17.76 8.85
C LEU A 112 8.59 16.53 8.95
N MET A 113 8.19 15.57 9.78
CA MET A 113 8.73 14.21 9.78
C MET A 113 7.85 13.32 8.92
N LEU A 114 8.48 12.49 8.10
CA LEU A 114 7.80 11.53 7.25
C LEU A 114 8.34 10.12 7.43
N TRP A 115 7.51 9.12 7.18
CA TRP A 115 7.95 7.74 7.03
C TRP A 115 7.00 6.97 6.12
N VAL A 116 7.49 5.87 5.55
CA VAL A 116 6.68 4.94 4.75
C VAL A 116 6.33 3.73 5.61
N LYS A 117 5.06 3.33 5.58
CA LYS A 117 4.57 2.07 6.11
C LYS A 117 4.34 1.05 5.00
N ALA A 118 4.73 -0.19 5.29
CA ALA A 118 4.61 -1.34 4.40
C ALA A 118 3.96 -2.57 5.05
N GLN A 119 3.34 -2.41 6.24
CA GLN A 119 2.69 -3.51 6.96
C GLN A 119 1.53 -4.16 6.20
N ASN A 120 0.95 -3.40 5.27
CA ASN A 120 -0.14 -3.88 4.46
C ASN A 120 0.39 -4.44 3.14
N HIS A 121 -0.36 -5.34 2.50
CA HIS A 121 0.16 -6.15 1.40
C HIS A 121 -0.70 -6.00 0.14
N LEU A 122 -0.08 -6.13 -1.04
CA LEU A 122 -0.82 -6.23 -2.30
C LEU A 122 -1.60 -7.55 -2.40
N PHE A 123 -1.03 -8.60 -1.81
CA PHE A 123 -1.52 -9.96 -1.82
C PHE A 123 -1.62 -10.47 -0.39
N VAL A 124 -2.80 -10.99 -0.01
CA VAL A 124 -2.94 -11.77 1.22
C VAL A 124 -2.14 -13.06 1.09
N VAL A 125 -2.22 -13.67 -0.10
CA VAL A 125 -1.42 -14.82 -0.55
C VAL A 125 -1.07 -14.56 -2.02
N PRO A 126 0.19 -14.76 -2.46
CA PRO A 126 1.33 -15.23 -1.70
C PRO A 126 1.90 -14.17 -0.74
N HIS A 127 2.56 -14.62 0.34
CA HIS A 127 3.18 -13.76 1.34
C HIS A 127 4.50 -13.20 0.86
N VAL A 128 4.78 -11.93 1.17
CA VAL A 128 6.05 -11.28 0.83
C VAL A 128 7.19 -11.92 1.62
N VAL A 129 8.26 -12.33 0.93
CA VAL A 129 9.48 -12.89 1.54
C VAL A 129 10.62 -11.87 1.51
N THR A 130 10.69 -11.06 0.45
CA THR A 130 11.63 -9.96 0.32
C THR A 130 10.95 -8.83 -0.43
N GLY A 131 11.44 -7.61 -0.26
CA GLY A 131 10.99 -6.46 -1.03
C GLY A 131 11.29 -5.17 -0.28
N LYS A 132 11.50 -4.10 -1.04
CA LYS A 132 11.70 -2.75 -0.49
C LYS A 132 10.84 -1.77 -1.24
N TYR A 133 10.13 -0.92 -0.51
CA TYR A 133 9.44 0.22 -1.07
C TYR A 133 10.37 1.45 -1.03
N THR A 134 10.37 2.22 -2.10
CA THR A 134 11.04 3.52 -2.16
C THR A 134 10.09 4.53 -2.77
N CYS A 135 9.85 5.61 -2.03
CA CYS A 135 8.96 6.69 -2.42
C CYS A 135 9.75 7.99 -2.50
N GLU A 136 9.44 8.79 -3.51
CA GLU A 136 9.98 10.13 -3.68
C GLU A 136 8.84 11.13 -3.62
N MET A 137 8.96 12.10 -2.71
CA MET A 137 8.08 13.25 -2.61
C MET A 137 8.82 14.50 -3.05
N ALA A 138 8.14 15.37 -3.79
CA ALA A 138 8.64 16.70 -4.14
C ALA A 138 7.56 17.74 -3.85
N ALA A 139 7.90 18.75 -3.06
CA ALA A 139 7.02 19.86 -2.71
C ALA A 139 7.45 21.14 -3.45
N TYR A 140 6.46 21.95 -3.83
CA TYR A 140 6.63 23.22 -4.54
C TYR A 140 5.46 24.15 -4.21
N ARG A 141 5.65 25.45 -4.41
CA ARG A 141 4.65 26.47 -4.05
C ARG A 141 3.51 26.51 -5.05
N LYS A 142 2.28 26.69 -4.53
CA LYS A 142 1.06 26.80 -5.35
C LYS A 142 1.04 28.07 -6.20
N ASP A 143 1.70 29.13 -5.73
CA ASP A 143 1.79 30.42 -6.42
C ASP A 143 2.75 30.42 -7.63
N GLY A 144 3.39 29.29 -7.93
CA GLY A 144 4.30 29.16 -9.06
C GLY A 144 5.69 29.78 -8.82
N ALA A 145 5.98 30.27 -7.61
CA ALA A 145 7.31 30.73 -7.27
C ALA A 145 8.33 29.58 -7.38
N LYS A 146 9.54 29.91 -7.86
CA LYS A 146 10.61 28.93 -8.09
C LYS A 146 11.06 28.30 -6.77
N GLY A 147 11.46 27.02 -6.86
CA GLY A 147 12.01 26.25 -5.75
C GLY A 147 11.36 24.88 -5.64
N ILE A 148 12.12 23.88 -5.22
CA ILE A 148 11.63 22.52 -4.96
C ILE A 148 12.31 21.98 -3.70
N ALA A 149 11.55 21.30 -2.87
CA ALA A 149 12.07 20.48 -1.78
C ALA A 149 11.72 19.00 -2.02
N LYS A 150 12.65 18.08 -1.74
CA LYS A 150 12.46 16.65 -1.97
C LYS A 150 12.69 15.84 -0.71
N SER A 151 11.99 14.70 -0.62
CA SER A 151 12.26 13.67 0.37
C SER A 151 12.21 12.31 -0.30
N THR A 152 13.19 11.46 0.01
CA THR A 152 13.23 10.07 -0.44
C THR A 152 13.05 9.19 0.78
N LEU A 153 11.98 8.42 0.77
CA LEU A 153 11.56 7.57 1.88
C LEU A 153 11.66 6.12 1.45
N PHE A 154 12.02 5.25 2.38
CA PHE A 154 12.08 3.83 2.08
C PHE A 154 11.78 2.99 3.31
N THR A 155 11.31 1.77 3.06
CA THR A 155 11.07 0.79 4.11
C THR A 155 11.09 -0.61 3.51
N ASP A 156 11.48 -1.60 4.31
CA ASP A 156 11.39 -3.01 3.90
C ASP A 156 9.93 -3.47 3.92
N ALA A 157 9.57 -4.33 2.97
CA ALA A 157 8.22 -4.87 2.85
C ALA A 157 7.92 -5.98 3.86
N VAL A 158 8.95 -6.49 4.55
CA VAL A 158 8.85 -7.61 5.50
C VAL A 158 9.08 -7.15 6.92
N VAL A 159 10.07 -6.27 7.13
CA VAL A 159 10.43 -5.78 8.45
C VAL A 159 9.73 -4.45 8.67
N VAL A 160 8.94 -4.38 9.73
CA VAL A 160 8.32 -3.12 10.15
C VAL A 160 9.42 -2.21 10.66
N ASN A 161 9.78 -1.20 9.87
CA ASN A 161 10.66 -0.14 10.29
C ASN A 161 10.03 1.24 10.04
N LYS A 162 10.25 2.15 10.98
CA LYS A 162 9.82 3.54 10.94
C LYS A 162 11.04 4.44 10.78
N ASP A 163 11.71 4.33 9.64
CA ASP A 163 12.77 5.25 9.27
C ASP A 163 12.17 6.63 9.02
N ILE A 164 12.66 7.62 9.76
CA ILE A 164 12.19 9.00 9.67
C ILE A 164 12.98 9.73 8.59
N HIS A 165 12.26 10.44 7.75
CA HIS A 165 12.77 11.26 6.67
C HIS A 165 12.24 12.69 6.79
N TRP A 166 13.04 13.63 6.27
CA TRP A 166 12.68 15.04 6.19
C TRP A 166 12.80 15.51 4.75
N PHE A 167 12.11 16.60 4.42
CA PHE A 167 12.36 17.30 3.17
C PHE A 167 13.72 18.01 3.21
N LYS A 168 14.34 18.14 2.03
CA LYS A 168 15.55 18.94 1.79
C LYS A 168 15.43 19.65 0.45
N GLY A 169 15.85 20.91 0.38
CA GLY A 169 15.86 21.66 -0.87
C GLY A 169 15.81 23.17 -0.63
N ASP A 170 15.12 23.87 -1.53
CA ASP A 170 15.05 25.33 -1.54
C ASP A 170 14.44 25.89 -0.24
N SER A 171 15.15 26.82 0.41
CA SER A 171 14.73 27.43 1.68
C SER A 171 13.36 28.10 1.59
N ASN A 172 13.02 28.72 0.46
CA ASN A 172 11.72 29.38 0.29
C ASN A 172 10.57 28.36 0.32
N VAL A 173 10.80 27.15 -0.18
CA VAL A 173 9.81 26.05 -0.10
C VAL A 173 9.82 25.43 1.31
N MET A 174 11.01 25.22 1.88
CA MET A 174 11.16 24.62 3.22
C MET A 174 10.52 25.45 4.34
N GLU A 175 10.57 26.79 4.23
CA GLU A 175 9.99 27.74 5.18
C GLU A 175 8.50 28.06 4.89
N SER A 176 7.95 27.57 3.78
CA SER A 176 6.55 27.80 3.42
C SER A 176 5.62 26.93 4.27
N LYS A 177 4.41 27.44 4.54
CA LYS A 177 3.36 26.67 5.21
C LYS A 177 2.85 25.57 4.28
N LEU A 178 2.47 24.43 4.84
CA LEU A 178 1.95 23.30 4.04
C LEU A 178 0.75 23.68 3.16
N VAL A 179 -0.12 24.58 3.63
CA VAL A 179 -1.31 25.04 2.88
C VAL A 179 -0.96 25.80 1.58
N ASP A 180 0.24 26.39 1.53
CA ASP A 180 0.75 27.16 0.38
C ASP A 180 1.54 26.27 -0.59
N LEU A 181 1.63 24.97 -0.31
CA LEU A 181 2.40 24.00 -1.07
C LEU A 181 1.51 22.95 -1.73
N TYR A 182 1.92 22.54 -2.93
CA TYR A 182 1.55 21.25 -3.50
C TYR A 182 2.71 20.28 -3.34
N TYR A 183 2.40 18.98 -3.38
CA TYR A 183 3.40 17.96 -3.58
C TYR A 183 3.06 17.02 -4.73
N SER A 184 4.11 16.42 -5.28
CA SER A 184 4.03 15.22 -6.10
C SER A 184 4.66 14.05 -5.36
N VAL A 185 4.14 12.85 -5.57
CA VAL A 185 4.64 11.62 -4.98
C VAL A 185 4.72 10.52 -6.03
N SER A 186 5.77 9.73 -5.96
CA SER A 186 5.92 8.50 -6.73
C SER A 186 6.49 7.41 -5.83
N CYS A 187 6.04 6.17 -6.00
CA CYS A 187 6.55 5.03 -5.24
C CYS A 187 6.89 3.89 -6.20
N LYS A 188 7.89 3.10 -5.82
CA LYS A 188 8.27 1.88 -6.53
C LYS A 188 8.64 0.79 -5.54
N GLY A 189 8.36 -0.44 -5.92
CA GLY A 189 8.83 -1.62 -5.21
C GLY A 189 9.98 -2.29 -5.94
N THR A 190 11.03 -2.66 -5.22
CA THR A 190 12.20 -3.35 -5.78
C THR A 190 12.53 -4.62 -5.01
N GLY A 191 13.04 -5.63 -5.70
CA GLY A 191 13.55 -6.84 -5.05
C GLY A 191 12.46 -7.71 -4.40
N PHE A 192 11.24 -7.67 -4.94
CA PHE A 192 10.13 -8.43 -4.39
C PHE A 192 10.24 -9.91 -4.72
N SER A 193 10.02 -10.75 -3.72
CA SER A 193 9.67 -12.16 -3.91
C SER A 193 8.56 -12.53 -2.95
N TRP A 194 7.72 -13.47 -3.36
CA TRP A 194 6.62 -13.99 -2.57
C TRP A 194 6.65 -15.51 -2.52
N GLN A 195 6.03 -16.07 -1.49
CA GLN A 195 5.84 -17.50 -1.33
C GLN A 195 4.43 -17.81 -0.84
N ARG A 196 3.91 -18.95 -1.26
CA ARG A 196 2.73 -19.58 -0.67
C ARG A 196 2.97 -21.07 -0.51
N LYS A 197 2.20 -21.73 0.35
CA LYS A 197 2.15 -23.18 0.37
C LYS A 197 1.37 -23.69 -0.86
N PRO A 198 1.68 -24.89 -1.39
CA PRO A 198 1.00 -25.45 -2.57
C PRO A 198 -0.54 -25.46 -2.48
N GLU A 199 -1.08 -25.70 -1.30
CA GLU A 199 -2.52 -25.76 -1.00
C GLU A 199 -3.21 -24.38 -0.90
N GLU A 200 -2.44 -23.30 -0.71
CA GLU A 200 -3.00 -21.95 -0.58
C GLU A 200 -3.40 -21.38 -1.94
N LYS A 201 -4.59 -20.76 -2.00
CA LYS A 201 -5.06 -20.05 -3.19
C LYS A 201 -4.54 -18.61 -3.16
N VAL A 202 -4.07 -18.13 -4.31
CA VAL A 202 -3.68 -16.71 -4.46
C VAL A 202 -4.89 -15.82 -4.16
N LYS A 203 -4.67 -14.79 -3.35
CA LYS A 203 -5.69 -13.86 -2.89
C LYS A 203 -5.12 -12.45 -2.85
N PHE A 204 -5.80 -11.51 -3.51
CA PHE A 204 -5.53 -10.09 -3.41
C PHE A 204 -5.98 -9.52 -2.07
N GLU A 205 -5.29 -8.46 -1.63
CA GLU A 205 -5.85 -7.56 -0.63
C GLU A 205 -7.05 -6.81 -1.24
N SER A 206 -8.11 -6.66 -0.44
CA SER A 206 -9.37 -6.04 -0.82
C SER A 206 -9.84 -4.98 0.18
N ASP A 207 -9.24 -4.90 1.38
CA ASP A 207 -9.52 -3.85 2.34
C ASP A 207 -8.66 -2.62 2.03
N TRP A 208 -9.30 -1.51 1.70
CA TRP A 208 -8.62 -0.24 1.45
C TRP A 208 -7.80 0.26 2.65
N LYS A 209 -8.17 -0.13 3.87
CA LYS A 209 -7.40 0.20 5.09
C LYS A 209 -6.02 -0.44 5.08
N ASN A 210 -5.86 -1.51 4.31
CA ASN A 210 -4.62 -2.23 4.09
C ASN A 210 -3.89 -1.72 2.84
N GLY A 211 -4.01 -0.43 2.51
CA GLY A 211 -3.25 0.17 1.42
C GLY A 211 -1.74 0.14 1.66
N VAL A 212 -0.98 -0.14 0.60
CA VAL A 212 0.49 -0.18 0.58
C VAL A 212 1.06 0.32 -0.75
N PRO A 213 2.17 1.08 -0.75
CA PRO A 213 2.76 1.73 0.43
C PRO A 213 1.83 2.80 1.01
N SER A 214 2.06 3.18 2.27
CA SER A 214 1.40 4.34 2.90
C SER A 214 2.47 5.31 3.39
N ILE A 215 2.28 6.60 3.18
CA ILE A 215 3.16 7.65 3.70
C ILE A 215 2.41 8.38 4.81
N GLU A 216 3.04 8.43 5.97
CA GLU A 216 2.55 9.14 7.13
C GLU A 216 3.45 10.34 7.41
N MET A 217 2.84 11.40 7.95
CA MET A 217 3.54 12.58 8.41
C MET A 217 3.19 12.92 9.86
N GLN A 218 4.13 13.59 10.51
CA GLN A 218 3.95 14.19 11.82
C GLN A 218 4.66 15.54 11.84
N ASP A 219 4.02 16.51 12.49
CA ASP A 219 4.63 17.80 12.77
C ASP A 219 5.46 17.70 14.05
N CYS A 220 6.76 18.03 13.97
CA CYS A 220 7.67 18.08 15.11
C CYS A 220 7.17 19.00 16.24
N LYS A 221 6.35 20.00 15.91
CA LYS A 221 5.86 21.02 16.84
C LYS A 221 4.43 20.77 17.30
N ASP A 222 3.76 19.70 16.83
CA ASP A 222 2.41 19.38 17.30
C ASP A 222 2.47 18.83 18.74
N PRO A 223 1.93 19.56 19.74
CA PRO A 223 1.94 19.11 21.14
C PRO A 223 1.10 17.84 21.36
N LYS A 224 0.26 17.47 20.39
CA LYS A 224 -0.57 16.26 20.43
C LYS A 224 0.07 15.05 19.78
N TYR A 225 1.23 15.22 19.14
CA TYR A 225 1.93 14.17 18.41
C TYR A 225 1.03 13.45 17.39
N SER A 226 0.12 14.18 16.74
CA SER A 226 -0.84 13.59 15.80
C SER A 226 -0.12 13.08 14.56
N ILE A 227 -0.53 11.90 14.09
CA ILE A 227 -0.03 11.29 12.85
C ILE A 227 -1.10 11.45 11.79
N TYR A 228 -0.69 11.97 10.62
CA TYR A 228 -1.56 12.19 9.48
C TYR A 228 -1.14 11.27 8.34
N ASN A 229 -2.10 10.59 7.70
CA ASN A 229 -1.86 9.91 6.44
C ASN A 229 -1.79 10.96 5.33
N VAL A 230 -0.69 10.96 4.58
CA VAL A 230 -0.48 11.86 3.45
C VAL A 230 -1.05 11.25 2.19
N VAL A 231 -0.63 10.02 1.91
CA VAL A 231 -1.04 9.27 0.74
C VAL A 231 -0.89 7.79 1.01
N PHE A 232 -1.77 6.97 0.46
CA PHE A 232 -1.58 5.53 0.44
C PHE A 232 -2.16 4.92 -0.83
N TRP A 233 -1.60 3.77 -1.21
CA TRP A 233 -2.04 3.04 -2.39
C TRP A 233 -2.99 1.90 -2.01
N SER A 234 -4.27 1.99 -2.39
CA SER A 234 -5.29 0.99 -2.04
C SER A 234 -5.54 -0.01 -3.16
N PRO A 235 -6.10 -1.19 -2.83
CA PRO A 235 -6.73 -2.05 -3.81
C PRO A 235 -7.84 -1.30 -4.57
N PRO A 236 -7.89 -1.34 -5.92
CA PRO A 236 -8.99 -0.75 -6.66
C PRO A 236 -10.32 -1.43 -6.39
N ASP A 237 -11.39 -0.65 -6.50
CA ASP A 237 -12.75 -1.16 -6.44
C ASP A 237 -13.00 -2.22 -7.52
N GLY A 238 -13.73 -3.28 -7.17
CA GLY A 238 -14.11 -4.32 -8.12
C GLY A 238 -12.98 -5.29 -8.50
N LEU A 239 -11.90 -5.36 -7.73
CA LEU A 239 -10.93 -6.46 -7.83
C LEU A 239 -11.66 -7.81 -7.82
N ASN A 240 -11.42 -8.60 -8.87
CA ASN A 240 -11.98 -9.94 -8.95
C ASN A 240 -11.40 -10.79 -7.81
N PRO A 241 -12.23 -11.23 -6.83
CA PRO A 241 -11.75 -12.04 -5.72
C PRO A 241 -11.27 -13.43 -6.18
N ASN A 242 -11.61 -13.84 -7.41
CA ASN A 242 -11.31 -15.14 -8.00
C ASN A 242 -10.13 -15.07 -8.98
N PHE A 243 -9.10 -14.29 -8.67
CA PHE A 243 -7.84 -14.35 -9.41
C PHE A 243 -7.32 -15.79 -9.45
N LYS A 244 -7.17 -16.33 -10.66
CA LYS A 244 -6.60 -17.66 -10.86
C LYS A 244 -5.09 -17.55 -10.74
N ASP A 245 -4.53 -18.44 -9.94
CA ASP A 245 -3.09 -18.57 -9.78
C ASP A 245 -2.39 -18.71 -11.15
N PRO A 246 -1.37 -17.89 -11.47
CA PRO A 246 -0.63 -17.98 -12.72
C PRO A 246 0.31 -19.18 -12.78
N ALA A 247 0.32 -20.06 -11.76
CA ALA A 247 1.17 -21.23 -11.73
C ALA A 247 0.87 -22.22 -12.86
N ILE A 248 1.95 -22.71 -13.47
CA ILE A 248 1.91 -23.75 -14.50
C ILE A 248 2.29 -25.08 -13.83
N VAL A 249 1.41 -26.06 -13.88
CA VAL A 249 1.69 -27.42 -13.37
C VAL A 249 2.40 -28.21 -14.47
N LEU A 250 3.63 -28.64 -14.21
CA LEU A 250 4.27 -29.67 -15.02
C LEU A 250 3.68 -31.01 -14.58
N GLN A 251 2.95 -31.67 -15.50
CA GLN A 251 2.64 -33.08 -15.32
C GLN A 251 3.96 -33.85 -15.38
N SER A 252 4.29 -34.58 -14.31
CA SER A 252 5.36 -35.57 -14.33
C SER A 252 5.17 -36.47 -15.54
N HIS A 253 6.22 -36.68 -16.35
CA HIS A 253 6.22 -37.69 -17.40
C HIS A 253 5.66 -39.00 -16.84
N ALA A 254 4.54 -39.44 -17.41
CA ALA A 254 3.94 -40.73 -17.10
C ALA A 254 4.97 -41.84 -17.34
N GLU A 255 5.15 -42.65 -16.30
CA GLU A 255 5.34 -44.10 -16.34
C GLU A 255 5.91 -44.69 -17.64
N ASN A 256 7.24 -44.87 -17.67
CA ASN A 256 7.85 -45.85 -18.56
C ASN A 256 7.65 -47.25 -17.93
N ASN A 257 6.41 -47.74 -17.92
CA ASN A 257 6.10 -49.15 -17.69
C ASN A 257 6.38 -49.90 -19.00
N ASP A 258 7.67 -50.12 -19.30
CA ASP A 258 8.04 -51.11 -20.30
C ASP A 258 7.75 -52.49 -19.72
N ASN A 259 6.68 -53.08 -20.23
CA ASN A 259 6.39 -54.50 -20.20
C ASN A 259 7.65 -55.30 -20.59
N GLN A 260 8.29 -55.94 -19.62
CA GLN A 260 8.94 -57.22 -19.87
C GLN A 260 8.12 -58.30 -19.17
N GLN A 261 7.12 -58.78 -19.91
CA GLN A 261 6.52 -60.08 -19.67
C GLN A 261 7.61 -61.16 -19.69
N GLN A 262 7.71 -61.81 -18.55
CA GLN A 262 8.23 -63.14 -18.30
C GLN A 262 7.86 -64.13 -19.41
N VAL A 263 8.86 -64.74 -20.05
CA VAL A 263 8.75 -66.07 -20.63
C VAL A 263 10.02 -66.83 -20.28
N THR A 264 9.91 -67.73 -19.31
CA THR A 264 10.92 -68.78 -19.05
C THR A 264 10.26 -70.12 -19.38
N PRO A 265 10.91 -71.02 -20.13
CA PRO A 265 10.43 -72.38 -20.36
C PRO A 265 10.48 -73.25 -19.09
#